data_AF-A0A925I8R0-F1
#
_entry.id   AF-A0A925I8R0-F1
#
_cell.length_a   1.000
_cell.length_b   1.000
_cell.length_c   1.000
_cell.angle_alpha   90.00
_cell.angle_beta   90.00
_cell.angle_gamma   90.00
#
_symmetry.space_group_name_H-M   'P 1'
#
loop_
_entity.id
_entity.type
_entity.pdbx_description
1 polymer ?
#
loop_
_entity_poly.entity_id
_entity_poly.type
_entity_poly.pdbx_seq_one_letter_code
_entity_poly.pdbx_strand_id
1 'polypeptide(L)'
;MLKKAEYDETDYKVIAVDRYGNPKTESVVGFELHFMEKGKERSFKSNSNTLTPEMVAKLKDLKKATQVWFTKIKGDEGEGHLVDLPNFDYMIFPKCVNCPGPKKKR
;
A
#
# COMPACT_ATOMS: atom_id res chain seq x y z
N MET A 1 16.37 -8.89 -10.31
CA MET A 1 16.25 -7.42 -10.50
C MET A 1 14.80 -6.97 -10.46
N LEU A 2 14.37 -6.74 -9.22
CA LEU A 2 13.12 -6.05 -8.89
C LEU A 2 13.30 -4.57 -9.23
N LYS A 3 12.25 -3.94 -9.77
CA LYS A 3 12.32 -2.57 -10.30
C LYS A 3 11.40 -1.60 -9.56
N LYS A 4 10.22 -2.07 -9.17
CA LYS A 4 9.21 -1.26 -8.48
C LYS A 4 8.41 -2.13 -7.53
N ALA A 5 7.61 -1.50 -6.69
CA ALA A 5 6.59 -2.16 -5.89
C ALA A 5 5.21 -1.57 -6.22
N GLU A 6 4.18 -2.37 -6.03
CA GLU A 6 2.79 -2.01 -6.23
C GLU A 6 1.95 -2.51 -5.06
N TYR A 7 0.85 -1.82 -4.77
CA TYR A 7 -0.09 -2.21 -3.75
C TYR A 7 -1.26 -2.98 -4.36
N ASP A 8 -1.55 -4.16 -3.82
CA ASP A 8 -2.70 -4.98 -4.17
C ASP A 8 -3.82 -4.75 -3.13
N GLU A 9 -4.87 -4.05 -3.55
CA GLU A 9 -6.04 -3.74 -2.73
C GLU A 9 -6.89 -4.97 -2.37
N THR A 10 -6.81 -6.04 -3.18
CA THR A 10 -7.65 -7.23 -3.01
C THR A 10 -7.17 -8.03 -1.81
N ASP A 11 -5.86 -8.27 -1.76
CA ASP A 11 -5.19 -9.07 -0.74
C ASP A 11 -4.52 -8.22 0.36
N TYR A 12 -4.60 -6.88 0.27
CA TYR A 12 -3.93 -5.93 1.16
C TYR A 12 -2.43 -6.26 1.33
N LYS A 13 -1.73 -6.42 0.21
CA LYS A 13 -0.30 -6.75 0.19
C LYS A 13 0.48 -5.84 -0.77
N VAL A 14 1.77 -5.70 -0.50
CA VAL A 14 2.72 -5.01 -1.38
C VAL A 14 3.46 -6.06 -2.19
N ILE A 15 3.43 -5.91 -3.51
CA ILE A 15 4.02 -6.85 -4.47
C ILE A 15 5.20 -6.15 -5.13
N ALA A 16 6.34 -6.82 -5.25
CA ALA A 16 7.44 -6.32 -6.05
C ALA A 16 7.22 -6.69 -7.52
N VAL A 17 7.61 -5.83 -8.45
CA VAL A 17 7.52 -6.08 -9.89
C VAL A 17 8.92 -6.01 -10.48
N ASP A 18 9.27 -7.02 -11.26
CA ASP A 18 10.58 -7.08 -11.93
C ASP A 18 10.68 -6.12 -13.13
N ARG A 19 11.86 -6.04 -13.74
CA ARG A 19 12.10 -5.21 -14.93
C ARG A 19 11.26 -5.59 -16.16
N TYR A 20 10.69 -6.80 -16.18
CA TYR A 20 9.88 -7.34 -17.27
C TYR A 20 8.38 -7.21 -17.00
N GLY A 21 7.98 -6.69 -15.83
CA GLY A 21 6.59 -6.55 -15.44
C GLY A 21 6.01 -7.78 -14.74
N ASN A 22 6.82 -8.78 -14.38
CA ASN A 22 6.32 -9.95 -13.66
C ASN A 22 6.16 -9.63 -12.17
N PRO A 23 4.97 -9.87 -11.58
CA PRO A 23 4.76 -9.72 -10.16
C PRO A 23 5.50 -10.81 -9.38
N LYS A 24 6.21 -10.39 -8.34
CA LYS A 24 6.90 -11.21 -7.36
C LYS A 24 6.25 -10.98 -6.00
N THR A 25 5.17 -11.72 -5.77
CA THR A 25 4.29 -11.57 -4.59
C THR A 25 4.99 -11.87 -3.26
N GLU A 26 5.98 -12.77 -3.26
CA GLU A 26 6.68 -13.21 -2.05
C GLU A 26 8.01 -12.49 -1.84
N SER A 27 8.45 -11.67 -2.79
CA SER A 27 9.73 -10.98 -2.70
C SER A 27 9.73 -9.84 -1.68
N VAL A 28 8.58 -9.25 -1.30
CA VAL A 28 8.60 -8.14 -0.34
C VAL A 28 8.73 -8.67 1.08
N VAL A 29 9.78 -8.25 1.79
CA VAL A 29 10.11 -8.71 3.16
C VAL A 29 9.66 -7.69 4.20
N GLY A 30 9.43 -6.44 3.81
CA GLY A 30 8.90 -5.43 4.72
C GLY A 30 8.74 -4.07 4.07
N PHE A 31 7.97 -3.20 4.73
CA PHE A 31 7.71 -1.83 4.29
C PHE A 31 7.23 -0.98 5.47
N GLU A 32 7.27 0.33 5.30
CA GLU A 32 6.60 1.29 6.19
C GLU A 32 5.46 1.96 5.42
N LEU A 33 4.25 1.89 5.98
CA LEU A 33 3.06 2.56 5.48
C LEU A 33 2.88 3.87 6.24
N HIS A 34 2.69 4.95 5.49
CA HIS A 34 2.46 6.28 6.04
C HIS A 34 1.21 6.89 5.42
N PHE A 35 0.43 7.62 6.22
CA PHE A 35 -0.72 8.36 5.73
C PHE A 35 -1.12 9.48 6.68
N MET A 36 -1.87 10.46 6.15
CA MET A 36 -2.41 11.56 6.95
C MET A 36 -3.81 11.24 7.44
N GLU A 37 -3.99 11.28 8.76
CA GLU A 37 -5.27 11.10 9.44
C GLU A 37 -5.58 12.36 10.25
N LYS A 38 -6.64 13.10 9.89
CA LYS A 38 -7.08 14.32 10.60
C LYS A 38 -5.95 15.35 10.81
N GLY A 39 -5.07 15.49 9.82
CA GLY A 39 -3.93 16.43 9.86
C GLY A 39 -2.71 15.93 10.67
N LYS A 40 -2.71 14.67 11.11
CA LYS A 40 -1.55 14.03 11.74
C LYS A 40 -1.03 12.91 10.86
N GLU A 41 0.29 12.82 10.75
CA GLU A 41 0.96 11.71 10.09
C GLU A 41 0.87 10.46 10.97
N ARG A 42 0.47 9.35 10.36
CA ARG A 42 0.44 8.02 10.95
C ARG A 42 1.39 7.14 10.17
N SER A 43 2.35 6.54 10.88
CA SER A 43 3.31 5.61 10.31
C SER A 43 3.13 4.23 10.94
N PHE A 44 3.13 3.19 10.12
CA PHE A 44 3.09 1.80 10.55
C PHE A 44 4.19 1.02 9.86
N LYS A 45 4.79 0.06 10.55
CA LYS A 45 5.83 -0.81 9.99
C LYS A 45 5.29 -2.22 9.83
N SER A 46 5.51 -2.82 8.65
CA SER A 46 5.29 -4.24 8.40
C SER A 46 6.63 -4.94 8.15
N ASN A 47 6.79 -6.12 8.75
CA ASN A 47 7.93 -7.01 8.49
C ASN A 47 7.51 -8.19 7.57
N SER A 48 6.48 -7.96 6.75
CA SER A 48 5.90 -8.92 5.81
C SER A 48 5.51 -8.19 4.53
N ASN A 49 5.20 -8.92 3.46
CA ASN A 49 4.56 -8.37 2.26
C ASN A 49 3.10 -7.95 2.51
N THR A 50 2.46 -8.41 3.58
CA THR A 50 1.07 -8.10 3.91
C THR A 50 0.95 -6.90 4.85
N LEU A 51 -0.15 -6.16 4.72
CA LEU A 51 -0.54 -5.16 5.71
C LEU A 51 -0.99 -5.88 6.99
N THR A 52 -0.65 -5.31 8.14
CA THR A 52 -1.13 -5.85 9.41
C THR A 52 -2.64 -5.62 9.56
N PRO A 53 -3.35 -6.45 10.36
CA PRO A 53 -4.77 -6.26 10.61
C PRO A 53 -5.13 -4.86 11.11
N GLU A 54 -4.23 -4.24 11.90
CA GLU A 54 -4.38 -2.88 12.37
C GLU A 54 -4.33 -1.85 11.23
N MET A 55 -3.36 -1.97 10.33
CA MET A 55 -3.27 -1.09 9.14
C MET A 55 -4.54 -1.22 8.30
N VAL A 56 -4.98 -2.44 8.01
CA VAL A 56 -6.20 -2.69 7.22
C VAL A 56 -7.44 -2.09 7.89
N ALA A 57 -7.58 -2.25 9.21
CA ALA A 57 -8.68 -1.66 9.96
C ALA A 57 -8.67 -0.13 9.86
N LYS A 58 -7.49 0.50 9.97
CA LYS A 58 -7.33 1.95 9.82
C LYS A 58 -7.66 2.43 8.41
N LEU A 59 -7.17 1.74 7.40
CA LEU A 59 -7.45 2.09 6.00
C LEU A 59 -8.93 1.97 5.66
N LYS A 60 -9.62 0.98 6.24
CA LYS A 60 -11.09 0.82 6.08
C LYS A 60 -11.91 1.86 6.84
N ASP A 61 -11.40 2.40 7.95
CA ASP A 61 -12.07 3.45 8.73
C ASP A 61 -11.96 4.85 8.09
N LEU A 62 -11.12 4.99 7.06
CA LEU A 62 -10.99 6.25 6.32
C LEU A 62 -12.34 6.64 5.69
N LYS A 63 -12.77 7.88 5.94
CA LYS A 63 -14.04 8.43 5.42
C LYS A 63 -13.89 9.21 4.12
N LYS A 64 -12.66 9.43 3.67
CA LYS A 64 -12.31 10.23 2.49
C LYS A 64 -11.21 9.52 1.73
N ALA A 65 -11.02 9.89 0.47
CA ALA A 65 -9.85 9.45 -0.28
C ALA A 65 -8.59 9.92 0.45
N THR A 66 -7.72 8.98 0.80
CA THR A 66 -6.49 9.27 1.54
C THR A 66 -5.32 8.79 0.69
N GLN A 67 -4.36 9.69 0.49
CA GLN A 67 -3.08 9.32 -0.09
C GLN A 67 -2.25 8.61 0.97
N VAL A 68 -1.82 7.40 0.64
CA VAL A 68 -0.90 6.61 1.46
C VAL A 68 0.44 6.51 0.76
N TRP A 69 1.52 6.43 1.51
CA TRP A 69 2.88 6.37 1.01
C TRP A 69 3.56 5.16 1.60
N PHE A 70 4.08 4.31 0.72
CA PHE A 70 4.88 3.15 1.10
C PHE A 70 6.35 3.54 0.98
N THR A 71 7.08 3.42 2.09
CA THR A 71 8.50 3.75 2.16
C THR A 71 9.31 2.60 2.74
N LYS A 72 10.63 2.64 2.57
CA LYS A 72 11.57 1.61 3.07
C LYS A 72 11.14 0.19 2.69
N ILE A 73 10.74 0.02 1.44
CA ILE A 73 10.25 -1.25 0.92
C ILE A 73 11.46 -2.14 0.65
N LYS A 74 11.53 -3.28 1.31
CA LYS A 74 12.61 -4.25 1.14
C LYS A 74 12.12 -5.42 0.30
N GLY A 75 12.78 -5.65 -0.83
CA GLY A 75 12.58 -6.82 -1.68
C GLY A 75 13.71 -7.83 -1.49
N ASP A 76 13.43 -9.12 -1.60
CA ASP A 76 14.38 -10.22 -1.72
C ASP A 76 14.42 -10.65 -3.19
N GLU A 77 15.60 -10.50 -3.80
CA GLU A 77 15.88 -10.92 -5.18
C GLU A 77 16.25 -12.40 -5.32
N GLY A 78 16.30 -13.14 -4.22
CA GLY A 78 16.80 -14.50 -4.14
C GLY A 78 18.19 -14.55 -3.51
N GLU A 79 18.54 -15.72 -2.96
CA GLU A 79 19.83 -15.98 -2.27
C GLU A 79 20.12 -15.03 -1.08
N GLY A 80 19.09 -14.42 -0.48
CA GLY A 80 19.23 -13.51 0.66
C GLY A 80 19.68 -12.10 0.28
N HIS A 81 19.69 -11.77 -1.01
CA HIS A 81 20.00 -10.43 -1.48
C HIS A 81 18.80 -9.50 -1.31
N LEU A 82 18.82 -8.76 -0.20
CA LEU A 82 17.86 -7.69 0.05
C LEU A 82 18.19 -6.46 -0.79
N VAL A 83 17.19 -5.95 -1.51
CA VAL A 83 17.24 -4.72 -2.29
C VAL A 83 16.21 -3.74 -1.76
N ASP A 84 16.59 -2.47 -1.69
CA ASP A 84 15.65 -1.40 -1.37
C ASP A 84 14.90 -0.99 -2.65
N LEU A 85 13.58 -1.11 -2.61
CA LEU A 85 12.69 -0.72 -3.70
C LEU A 85 12.32 0.75 -3.60
N PRO A 86 12.04 1.42 -4.73
CA PRO A 86 11.63 2.81 -4.72
C PRO A 86 10.32 2.98 -3.96
N ASN A 87 10.23 4.07 -3.20
CA ASN A 87 9.00 4.47 -2.53
C ASN A 87 7.91 4.74 -3.58
N PHE A 88 6.66 4.43 -3.23
CA PHE A 88 5.51 4.73 -4.08
C PHE A 88 4.34 5.20 -3.23
N ASP A 89 3.50 6.05 -3.82
CA ASP A 89 2.25 6.47 -3.22
C ASP A 89 1.06 5.81 -3.91
N TYR A 90 -0.02 5.67 -3.15
CA TYR A 90 -1.25 5.06 -3.61
C TYR A 90 -2.44 5.79 -3.02
N MET A 91 -3.51 5.96 -3.81
CA MET A 91 -4.71 6.64 -3.35
C MET A 91 -5.77 5.63 -2.96
N ILE A 92 -6.05 5.53 -1.66
CA ILE A 92 -7.08 4.62 -1.16
C ILE A 92 -8.41 5.36 -1.14
N PHE A 93 -9.37 4.79 -1.86
CA PHE A 93 -10.75 5.28 -1.86
C PHE A 93 -11.56 4.52 -0.82
N PRO A 94 -12.31 5.23 0.04
CA PRO A 94 -13.18 4.57 1.00
C PRO A 94 -14.26 3.80 0.24
N LYS A 95 -14.59 2.58 0.70
CA LYS A 95 -15.73 1.83 0.16
C LYS A 95 -16.99 2.63 0.44
N CYS A 96 -17.52 3.29 -0.59
CA CYS A 96 -18.67 4.17 -0.47
C CYS A 96 -19.94 3.33 -0.32
N VAL A 97 -20.27 2.92 0.91
CA VAL A 97 -21.51 2.16 1.17
C VAL A 97 -22.75 3.07 1.07
N ASN A 98 -22.56 4.39 1.02
CA ASN A 98 -23.67 5.34 0.95
C ASN A 98 -23.24 6.64 0.22
N CYS A 99 -22.70 6.52 -0.99
CA CYS A 99 -22.48 7.69 -1.85
C CYS A 99 -23.87 8.22 -2.28
N PRO A 100 -24.34 9.39 -1.80
CA PRO A 100 -25.53 10.00 -2.39
C PRO A 100 -25.21 10.24 -3.86
N GLY A 101 -26.02 9.66 -4.75
CA GLY A 101 -25.87 9.87 -6.19
C GLY A 101 -25.79 11.36 -6.52
N PRO A 102 -25.21 11.74 -7.67
CA PRO A 102 -25.07 13.14 -8.05
C PRO A 102 -26.43 13.82 -7.90
N LYS A 103 -26.52 14.79 -6.98
CA LYS A 103 -27.73 15.60 -6.82
C LYS A 103 -27.94 16.29 -8.16
N LYS A 104 -28.90 15.79 -8.97
CA LYS A 104 -29.39 16.50 -10.15
C LYS A 104 -29.80 17.89 -9.66
N LYS A 105 -29.07 18.92 -10.08
CA LYS A 105 -29.52 20.31 -9.94
C LYS A 105 -30.87 20.38 -10.68
N ARG A 106 -31.96 20.58 -9.93
CA ARG A 106 -33.28 20.94 -10.47
C ARG A 106 -33.22 22.35 -11.04
#